data_AF-A0A843KA25-F1
#
_entry.id   AF-A0A843KA25-F1
#
_cell.length_a   1.000
_cell.length_b   1.000
_cell.length_c   1.000
_cell.angle_alpha   90.00
_cell.angle_beta   90.00
_cell.angle_gamma   90.00
#
_symmetry.space_group_name_H-M   'P 1'
#
loop_
_entity.id
_entity.type
_entity.pdbx_description
1 polymer ?
#
loop_
_entity_poly.entity_id
_entity_poly.type
_entity_poly.pdbx_seq_one_letter_code
_entity_poly.pdbx_strand_id
1 'polypeptide(L)'
;MGYYTAQLDPEFAASWTEELEMLAWILEQPPLMIMIIIFLKNLLASATAMLLGLGLGIVPMIVATTNGFLLGIVGYSAVEQKGWLYLAAGILPHGIIELPVVLLSIAIGLRLGHMLALSLLKESSDLSGEMRVAIHFLLRWIMPLLLLAAAIETFITPFIISRVA
;
A
#
# COMPACT_ATOMS: atom_id res chain seq x y z
N MET A 1 -12.25 9.11 2.04
CA MET A 1 -13.00 9.05 0.77
C MET A 1 -13.64 7.69 0.58
N GLY A 2 -12.88 6.59 0.44
CA GLY A 2 -13.44 5.25 0.20
C GLY A 2 -14.50 4.77 1.19
N TYR A 3 -14.28 4.97 2.50
CA TYR A 3 -15.27 4.59 3.53
C TYR A 3 -16.63 5.31 3.36
N TYR A 4 -16.60 6.62 3.08
CA TYR A 4 -17.82 7.39 2.83
C TYR A 4 -18.46 7.04 1.49
N THR A 5 -17.65 6.73 0.46
CA THR A 5 -18.18 6.27 -0.82
C THR A 5 -18.92 4.94 -0.67
N ALA A 6 -18.37 3.98 0.08
CA ALA A 6 -19.06 2.72 0.37
C ALA A 6 -20.37 2.91 1.13
N GLN A 7 -20.47 3.96 1.96
CA GLN A 7 -21.70 4.32 2.65
C GLN A 7 -22.75 4.96 1.73
N LEU A 8 -22.33 5.82 0.81
CA LEU A 8 -23.22 6.65 -0.01
C LEU A 8 -23.61 6.00 -1.34
N ASP A 9 -22.73 5.17 -1.90
CA ASP A 9 -22.89 4.50 -3.18
C ASP A 9 -22.34 3.06 -3.11
N PRO A 10 -23.15 2.12 -2.60
CA PRO A 10 -22.75 0.72 -2.47
C PRO A 10 -22.49 0.03 -3.82
N GLU A 11 -23.19 0.42 -4.89
CA GLU A 11 -22.99 -0.15 -6.23
C GLU A 11 -21.61 0.23 -6.77
N PHE A 12 -21.20 1.48 -6.62
CA PHE A 12 -19.85 1.90 -6.98
C PHE A 12 -18.80 1.17 -6.15
N ALA A 13 -18.99 1.05 -4.84
CA ALA A 13 -18.06 0.32 -3.98
C ALA A 13 -17.94 -1.17 -4.39
N ALA A 14 -19.05 -1.80 -4.79
CA ALA A 14 -19.06 -3.18 -5.27
C ALA A 14 -18.16 -3.37 -6.50
N SER A 15 -18.21 -2.44 -7.47
CA SER A 15 -17.36 -2.50 -8.67
C SER A 15 -15.85 -2.46 -8.36
N TRP A 16 -15.45 -1.79 -7.29
CA TRP A 16 -14.05 -1.78 -6.83
C TRP A 16 -13.67 -3.03 -6.05
N THR A 17 -14.63 -3.68 -5.39
CA THR A 17 -14.40 -4.96 -4.70
C THR A 17 -14.41 -6.15 -5.63
N GLU A 18 -15.00 -6.07 -6.83
CA GLU A 18 -14.89 -7.10 -7.87
C GLU A 18 -13.41 -7.36 -8.24
N GLU A 19 -12.58 -6.31 -8.26
CA GLU A 19 -11.12 -6.46 -8.45
C GLU A 19 -10.46 -7.27 -7.33
N LEU A 20 -10.99 -7.18 -6.10
CA LEU A 20 -10.52 -7.98 -4.97
C LEU A 20 -11.02 -9.43 -5.05
N GLU A 21 -12.24 -9.65 -5.54
CA GLU A 21 -12.77 -11.00 -5.77
C GLU A 21 -11.96 -11.75 -6.84
N MET A 22 -11.50 -11.04 -7.88
CA MET A 22 -10.55 -11.59 -8.85
C MET A 22 -9.22 -12.02 -8.22
N LEU A 23 -8.90 -11.55 -7.02
CA LEU A 23 -7.70 -11.92 -6.26
C LEU A 23 -7.98 -13.00 -5.20
N ALA A 24 -9.22 -13.47 -5.06
CA ALA A 24 -9.60 -14.47 -4.05
C ALA A 24 -8.86 -15.81 -4.21
N TRP A 25 -8.48 -16.18 -5.44
CA TRP A 25 -7.67 -17.38 -5.72
C TRP A 25 -6.32 -17.40 -5.00
N ILE A 26 -5.82 -16.22 -4.59
CA ILE A 26 -4.59 -16.11 -3.80
C ILE A 26 -4.78 -16.81 -2.46
N LEU A 27 -5.95 -16.73 -1.84
CA LEU A 27 -6.24 -17.33 -0.55
C LEU A 27 -6.24 -18.88 -0.58
N GLU A 28 -6.33 -19.48 -1.77
CA GLU A 28 -6.24 -20.93 -1.96
C GLU A 28 -4.79 -21.43 -2.04
N GLN A 29 -3.82 -20.53 -2.12
CA GLN A 29 -2.42 -20.88 -2.27
C GLN A 29 -1.77 -21.26 -0.94
N PRO A 30 -0.63 -21.98 -0.95
CA PRO A 30 0.13 -22.25 0.26
C PRO A 30 0.51 -20.94 0.98
N PRO A 31 0.53 -20.89 2.33
CA PRO A 31 0.78 -19.65 3.07
C PRO A 31 2.05 -18.92 2.65
N LEU A 32 3.14 -19.65 2.35
CA LEU A 32 4.38 -19.05 1.87
C LEU A 32 4.18 -18.30 0.54
N MET A 33 3.34 -18.83 -0.36
CA MET A 33 3.05 -18.20 -1.63
C MET A 33 2.16 -16.96 -1.46
N ILE A 34 1.17 -17.02 -0.57
CA ILE A 34 0.36 -15.86 -0.17
C ILE A 34 1.27 -14.73 0.31
N MET A 35 2.17 -15.02 1.25
CA MET A 35 3.12 -14.05 1.79
C MET A 35 3.97 -13.41 0.68
N ILE A 36 4.50 -14.21 -0.25
CA ILE A 36 5.30 -13.70 -1.37
C ILE A 36 4.46 -12.81 -2.28
N ILE A 37 3.22 -13.19 -2.60
CA ILE A 37 2.35 -12.40 -3.46
C ILE A 37 2.00 -11.05 -2.82
N ILE A 38 1.62 -11.04 -1.54
CA ILE A 38 1.34 -9.82 -0.77
C ILE A 38 2.59 -8.93 -0.73
N PHE A 39 3.73 -9.51 -0.38
CA PHE A 39 5.01 -8.80 -0.35
C PHE A 39 5.33 -8.16 -1.70
N LEU A 40 5.22 -8.91 -2.80
CA LEU A 40 5.52 -8.40 -4.14
C LEU A 40 4.54 -7.31 -4.57
N LYS A 41 3.24 -7.46 -4.27
CA LYS A 41 2.23 -6.42 -4.55
C LYS A 41 2.58 -5.11 -3.85
N ASN A 42 2.89 -5.16 -2.55
CA ASN A 42 3.22 -3.98 -1.76
C ASN A 42 4.59 -3.40 -2.12
N LEU A 43 5.57 -4.24 -2.44
CA LEU A 43 6.87 -3.81 -2.91
C LEU A 43 6.75 -3.11 -4.28
N LEU A 44 5.99 -3.67 -5.22
CA LEU A 44 5.76 -3.07 -6.53
C LEU A 44 5.01 -1.74 -6.42
N ALA A 45 3.95 -1.67 -5.61
CA ALA A 45 3.24 -0.41 -5.36
C ALA A 45 4.16 0.66 -4.77
N SER A 46 4.94 0.31 -3.74
CA SER A 46 5.86 1.23 -3.06
C SER A 46 7.02 1.66 -3.97
N ALA A 47 7.63 0.71 -4.68
CA ALA A 47 8.70 1.00 -5.65
C ALA A 47 8.19 1.85 -6.81
N THR A 48 6.96 1.61 -7.29
CA THR A 48 6.33 2.40 -8.35
C THR A 48 6.07 3.83 -7.87
N ALA A 49 5.46 4.00 -6.69
CA ALA A 49 5.23 5.32 -6.09
C ALA A 49 6.54 6.10 -5.94
N MET A 50 7.60 5.42 -5.50
CA MET A 50 8.89 6.04 -5.28
C MET A 50 9.64 6.35 -6.58
N LEU A 51 9.88 5.36 -7.44
CA LEU A 51 10.75 5.49 -8.61
C LEU A 51 10.07 6.22 -9.76
N LEU A 52 8.75 6.05 -9.94
CA LEU A 52 7.98 6.83 -10.93
C LEU A 52 7.53 8.19 -10.39
N GLY A 53 8.09 8.63 -9.26
CA GLY A 53 8.05 10.03 -8.82
C GLY A 53 8.52 11.01 -9.89
N LEU A 54 9.37 10.55 -10.83
CA LEU A 54 9.75 11.28 -12.04
C LEU A 54 8.57 11.68 -12.94
N GLY A 55 7.36 11.14 -12.75
CA GLY A 55 6.13 11.67 -13.34
C GLY A 55 5.62 12.94 -12.64
N LEU A 56 6.51 13.83 -12.20
CA LEU A 56 6.21 15.05 -11.40
C LEU A 56 5.41 14.77 -10.12
N GLY A 57 5.59 13.59 -9.52
CA GLY A 57 4.88 13.20 -8.30
C GLY A 57 3.42 12.73 -8.51
N ILE A 58 2.91 12.70 -9.75
CA ILE A 58 1.54 12.26 -10.04
C ILE A 58 1.35 10.78 -9.68
N VAL A 59 2.30 9.93 -10.06
CA VAL A 59 2.22 8.49 -9.78
C VAL A 59 2.15 8.19 -8.27
N PRO A 60 3.03 8.73 -7.41
CA PRO A 60 2.90 8.54 -5.96
C PRO A 60 1.53 8.99 -5.40
N MET A 61 0.95 10.07 -5.94
CA MET A 61 -0.39 10.52 -5.53
C MET A 61 -1.50 9.54 -5.93
N ILE A 62 -1.41 8.95 -7.12
CA ILE A 62 -2.34 7.90 -7.56
C ILE A 62 -2.24 6.70 -6.62
N VAL A 63 -1.03 6.21 -6.35
CA VAL A 63 -0.81 5.05 -5.47
C VAL A 63 -1.34 5.31 -4.05
N ALA A 64 -1.10 6.51 -3.50
CA ALA A 64 -1.62 6.91 -2.20
C ALA A 64 -3.16 6.90 -2.17
N THR A 65 -3.77 7.49 -3.20
CA THR A 65 -5.23 7.63 -3.29
C THR A 65 -5.89 6.28 -3.48
N THR A 66 -5.41 5.45 -4.41
CA THR A 66 -5.99 4.13 -4.69
C THR A 66 -5.88 3.19 -3.49
N ASN A 67 -4.71 3.08 -2.84
CA ASN A 67 -4.57 2.22 -1.66
C ASN A 67 -5.43 2.71 -0.48
N GLY A 68 -5.45 4.02 -0.21
CA GLY A 68 -6.29 4.58 0.85
C GLY A 68 -7.79 4.48 0.55
N PHE A 69 -8.18 4.57 -0.73
CA PHE A 69 -9.56 4.42 -1.17
C PHE A 69 -10.05 2.98 -0.99
N LEU A 70 -9.27 2.00 -1.48
CA LEU A 70 -9.60 0.59 -1.36
C LEU A 70 -9.66 0.13 0.10
N LEU A 71 -8.69 0.55 0.92
CA LEU A 71 -8.69 0.31 2.37
C LEU A 71 -9.95 0.88 3.03
N GLY A 72 -10.40 2.06 2.59
CA GLY A 72 -11.63 2.68 3.07
C GLY A 72 -12.89 1.88 2.73
N ILE A 73 -13.00 1.38 1.50
CA ILE A 73 -14.14 0.55 1.07
C ILE A 73 -14.18 -0.75 1.88
N VAL A 74 -13.08 -1.50 1.90
CA VAL A 74 -12.98 -2.75 2.66
C VAL A 74 -13.22 -2.51 4.15
N GLY A 75 -12.73 -1.39 4.67
CA GLY A 75 -12.93 -0.99 6.07
C GLY A 75 -14.39 -0.74 6.42
N TYR A 76 -15.16 -0.11 5.54
CA TYR A 76 -16.60 0.08 5.74
C TYR A 76 -17.33 -1.26 5.83
N SER A 77 -17.13 -2.13 4.85
CA SER A 77 -17.77 -3.45 4.82
C SER A 77 -17.40 -4.31 6.03
N ALA A 78 -16.13 -4.28 6.46
CA ALA A 78 -15.67 -5.00 7.64
C ALA A 78 -16.32 -4.49 8.93
N VAL A 79 -16.47 -3.17 9.09
CA VAL A 79 -17.11 -2.56 10.26
C VAL A 79 -18.60 -2.87 10.29
N GLU A 80 -19.28 -2.79 9.15
CA GLU A 80 -20.71 -3.08 9.06
C GLU A 80 -21.02 -4.55 9.40
N GLN A 81 -20.20 -5.49 8.93
CA GLN A 81 -20.45 -6.92 9.12
C GLN A 81 -19.94 -7.49 10.44
N LYS A 82 -18.80 -7.00 10.94
CA LYS A 82 -18.05 -7.62 12.06
C LYS A 82 -17.59 -6.62 13.13
N GLY A 83 -17.81 -5.32 12.92
CA GLY A 83 -17.49 -4.26 13.88
C GLY A 83 -16.04 -3.77 13.83
N TRP A 84 -15.78 -2.69 14.58
CA TRP A 84 -14.49 -2.00 14.62
C TRP A 84 -13.33 -2.85 15.13
N LEU A 85 -13.59 -3.76 16.06
CA LEU A 85 -12.54 -4.62 16.62
C LEU A 85 -12.04 -5.63 15.59
N TYR A 86 -12.92 -6.15 14.74
CA TYR A 86 -12.56 -7.02 13.62
C TYR A 86 -11.70 -6.28 12.60
N LEU A 87 -12.08 -5.04 12.24
CA LEU A 87 -11.28 -4.19 11.36
C LEU A 87 -9.88 -3.94 11.94
N ALA A 88 -9.80 -3.59 13.22
CA ALA A 88 -8.54 -3.33 13.91
C ALA A 88 -7.65 -4.58 13.98
N ALA A 89 -8.24 -5.74 14.28
CA ALA A 89 -7.56 -7.03 14.26
C ALA A 89 -7.03 -7.40 12.87
N GLY A 90 -7.77 -7.05 11.83
CA GLY A 90 -7.37 -7.24 10.44
C GLY A 90 -6.21 -6.34 10.04
N ILE A 91 -6.26 -5.05 10.34
CA ILE A 91 -5.29 -4.08 9.80
C ILE A 91 -4.08 -3.88 10.71
N LEU A 92 -4.28 -3.66 12.01
CA LEU A 92 -3.21 -3.16 12.89
C LEU A 92 -1.94 -4.02 12.95
N PRO A 93 -2.01 -5.37 12.97
CA PRO A 93 -0.81 -6.19 13.15
C PRO A 93 0.26 -5.91 12.09
N HIS A 94 -0.14 -5.85 10.82
CA HIS A 94 0.77 -5.61 9.69
C HIS A 94 0.79 -4.15 9.25
N GLY A 95 -0.36 -3.47 9.32
CA GLY A 95 -0.56 -2.08 8.87
C GLY A 95 0.26 -1.05 9.64
N ILE A 96 0.66 -1.34 10.89
CA ILE A 96 1.57 -0.47 11.65
C ILE A 96 2.97 -0.36 11.02
N ILE A 97 3.37 -1.35 10.22
CA ILE A 97 4.62 -1.36 9.48
C ILE A 97 4.38 -0.93 8.03
N GLU A 98 3.37 -1.50 7.38
CA GLU A 98 3.10 -1.25 5.97
C GLU A 98 2.78 0.22 5.68
N LEU A 99 1.86 0.83 6.45
CA LEU A 99 1.41 2.20 6.17
C LEU A 99 2.56 3.22 6.25
N PRO A 100 3.40 3.24 7.31
CA PRO A 100 4.58 4.12 7.33
C PRO A 100 5.52 3.89 6.16
N VAL A 101 5.75 2.64 5.76
CA VAL A 101 6.68 2.30 4.66
C VAL A 101 6.14 2.76 3.31
N VAL A 102 4.85 2.57 3.05
CA VAL A 102 4.19 3.06 1.83
C VAL A 102 4.22 4.59 1.80
N LEU A 103 3.90 5.26 2.91
CA LEU A 103 3.95 6.73 3.00
C LEU A 103 5.36 7.29 2.81
N LEU A 104 6.38 6.65 3.36
CA LEU A 104 7.79 7.00 3.11
C LEU A 104 8.14 6.86 1.63
N SER A 105 7.68 5.79 0.98
CA SER A 105 7.91 5.56 -0.45
C SER A 105 7.26 6.65 -1.31
N ILE A 106 6.03 7.05 -0.97
CA ILE A 106 5.32 8.17 -1.59
C ILE A 106 6.10 9.48 -1.40
N ALA A 107 6.54 9.77 -0.18
CA ALA A 107 7.28 11.00 0.14
C ALA A 107 8.60 11.10 -0.63
N ILE A 108 9.35 10.01 -0.74
CA ILE A 108 10.58 9.95 -1.55
C ILE A 108 10.25 10.15 -3.03
N GLY A 109 9.17 9.53 -3.54
CA GLY A 109 8.72 9.74 -4.92
C GLY A 109 8.34 11.19 -5.23
N LEU A 110 7.61 11.85 -4.33
CA LEU A 110 7.30 13.28 -4.47
C LEU A 110 8.58 14.13 -4.48
N ARG A 111 9.57 13.79 -3.64
CA ARG A 111 10.88 14.47 -3.63
C ARG A 111 11.61 14.29 -4.97
N LEU A 112 11.63 13.08 -5.54
CA LEU A 112 12.23 12.83 -6.86
C LEU A 112 11.51 13.61 -7.96
N GLY A 113 10.17 13.69 -7.91
CA GLY A 113 9.38 14.50 -8.84
C GLY A 113 9.70 16.00 -8.75
N HIS A 114 9.87 16.51 -7.52
CA HIS A 114 10.29 17.89 -7.28
C HIS A 114 11.70 18.15 -7.83
N MET A 115 12.67 17.28 -7.55
CA MET A 115 14.04 17.41 -8.07
C MET A 115 14.11 17.38 -9.61
N LEU A 116 13.25 16.58 -10.24
CA LEU A 116 13.10 16.60 -11.69
C LEU A 116 12.52 17.93 -12.18
N ALA A 117 11.48 18.46 -11.53
CA ALA A 117 10.92 19.76 -11.89
C ALA A 117 11.98 20.88 -11.85
N LEU A 118 12.81 20.91 -10.80
CA LEU A 118 13.93 21.86 -10.71
C LEU A 118 14.94 21.67 -11.86
N SER A 119 15.27 20.42 -12.19
CA SER A 119 16.17 20.10 -13.31
C SER A 119 15.62 20.60 -14.66
N LEU A 120 14.32 20.43 -14.89
CA LEU A 120 13.64 20.90 -16.10
C LEU A 120 13.60 22.44 -16.19
N LEU A 121 13.53 23.13 -15.04
CA LEU A 121 13.64 24.58 -14.94
C LEU A 121 15.09 25.09 -15.06
N LYS A 122 16.06 24.21 -15.34
CA LYS A 122 17.51 24.49 -15.43
C LYS A 122 18.12 24.98 -14.12
N GLU A 123 17.48 24.69 -13.00
CA GLU A 123 18.07 24.89 -11.68
C GLU A 123 19.01 23.71 -11.35
N SER A 124 20.05 23.98 -10.56
CA SER A 124 20.99 22.94 -10.15
C SER A 124 20.28 21.93 -9.23
N SER A 125 20.13 20.69 -9.69
CA SER A 125 19.66 19.58 -8.87
C SER A 125 20.51 18.32 -9.08
N ASP A 126 20.73 17.56 -8.00
CA ASP A 126 21.39 16.25 -8.07
C ASP A 126 20.36 15.12 -8.12
N LEU A 127 19.61 15.07 -9.23
CA LEU A 127 18.60 14.04 -9.43
C LEU A 127 19.20 12.63 -9.42
N SER A 128 20.43 12.49 -9.94
CA SER A 128 21.12 11.20 -10.04
C SER A 128 21.54 10.65 -8.67
N GLY A 129 22.02 11.53 -7.77
CA GLY A 129 22.35 11.19 -6.39
C GLY A 129 21.11 10.83 -5.60
N GLU A 130 20.04 11.62 -5.71
CA GLU A 130 18.77 11.36 -5.03
C GLU A 130 18.14 10.03 -5.49
N MET A 131 18.20 9.71 -6.78
CA MET A 131 17.75 8.41 -7.30
C MET A 131 18.54 7.25 -6.69
N ARG A 132 19.88 7.39 -6.58
CA ARG A 132 20.73 6.37 -5.96
C ARG A 132 20.40 6.16 -4.48
N VAL A 133 20.16 7.26 -3.75
CA VAL A 133 19.73 7.20 -2.35
C VAL A 133 18.37 6.51 -2.24
N ALA A 134 17.41 6.84 -3.11
CA ALA A 134 16.09 6.22 -3.13
C ALA A 134 16.16 4.71 -3.39
N ILE A 135 16.96 4.26 -4.37
CA ILE A 135 17.17 2.83 -4.64
C ILE A 135 17.84 2.14 -3.45
N HIS A 136 18.86 2.75 -2.85
CA HIS A 136 19.52 2.18 -1.67
C HIS A 136 18.56 2.05 -0.49
N PHE A 137 17.70 3.06 -0.28
CA PHE A 137 16.68 3.06 0.75
C PHE A 137 15.60 2.00 0.48
N LEU A 138 15.19 1.81 -0.78
CA LEU A 138 14.27 0.75 -1.21
C LEU A 138 14.76 -0.62 -0.75
N LEU A 139 16.00 -0.95 -1.09
CA LEU A 139 16.57 -2.27 -0.87
C LEU A 139 16.93 -2.49 0.60
N ARG A 140 17.41 -1.45 1.29
CA ARG A 140 17.92 -1.58 2.66
C ARG A 140 16.83 -1.55 3.72
N TRP A 141 15.75 -0.79 3.49
CA TRP A 141 14.73 -0.50 4.50
C TRP A 141 13.32 -0.88 4.05
N ILE A 142 12.85 -0.37 2.91
CA ILE A 142 11.47 -0.60 2.46
C ILE A 142 11.22 -2.10 2.22
N MET A 143 12.09 -2.75 1.47
CA MET A 143 11.94 -4.17 1.10
C MET A 143 11.91 -5.10 2.33
N PRO A 144 12.86 -5.05 3.28
CA PRO A 144 12.78 -5.90 4.48
C PRO A 144 11.56 -5.62 5.36
N LEU A 145 11.14 -4.37 5.50
CA LEU A 145 9.99 -4.01 6.32
C LEU A 145 8.67 -4.48 5.69
N LEU A 146 8.52 -4.37 4.37
CA LEU A 146 7.35 -4.90 3.66
C LEU A 146 7.31 -6.44 3.72
N LEU A 147 8.47 -7.10 3.66
CA LEU A 147 8.54 -8.55 3.84
C LEU A 147 8.07 -8.96 5.24
N LEU A 148 8.50 -8.21 6.27
CA LEU A 148 8.04 -8.41 7.63
C LEU A 148 6.53 -8.17 7.77
N ALA A 149 6.00 -7.10 7.17
CA ALA A 149 4.57 -6.81 7.17
C ALA A 149 3.76 -7.94 6.51
N ALA A 150 4.19 -8.43 5.34
CA ALA A 150 3.53 -9.53 4.65
C ALA A 150 3.57 -10.85 5.44
N ALA A 151 4.66 -11.12 6.16
CA ALA A 151 4.76 -12.28 7.05
C ALA A 151 3.75 -12.16 8.21
N ILE A 152 3.65 -10.99 8.84
CA ILE A 152 2.66 -10.73 9.89
C ILE A 152 1.24 -10.88 9.32
N GLU A 153 0.98 -10.32 8.14
CA GLU A 153 -0.30 -10.40 7.46
C GLU A 153 -0.74 -11.83 7.16
N THR A 154 0.20 -12.67 6.75
CA THR A 154 -0.11 -14.04 6.35
C THR A 154 -0.23 -15.00 7.53
N PHE A 155 0.63 -14.85 8.55
CA PHE A 155 0.73 -15.84 9.63
C PHE A 155 0.08 -15.38 10.94
N ILE A 156 0.07 -14.08 11.23
CA ILE A 156 -0.35 -13.54 12.53
C ILE A 156 -1.74 -12.92 12.44
N THR A 157 -2.01 -12.11 11.41
CA THR A 157 -3.31 -11.44 11.26
C THR A 157 -4.49 -12.41 11.26
N PRO A 158 -4.49 -13.56 10.54
CA PRO A 158 -5.63 -14.49 10.54
C PRO A 158 -5.83 -15.11 11.93
N PHE A 159 -4.74 -15.38 12.65
CA PHE A 159 -4.80 -15.86 14.03
C PHE A 159 -5.45 -14.82 14.96
N ILE A 160 -5.10 -13.54 14.85
CA ILE A 160 -5.69 -12.47 15.66
C ILE A 160 -7.18 -12.31 15.31
N ILE A 161 -7.53 -12.26 14.02
CA ILE A 161 -8.93 -12.20 13.57
C ILE A 161 -9.76 -13.32 14.18
N SER A 162 -9.25 -14.57 14.21
CA SER A 162 -9.97 -15.73 14.75
C SER A 162 -10.31 -15.65 16.24
N ARG A 163 -9.68 -14.74 17.01
CA ARG A 163 -9.96 -14.52 18.43
C ARG A 163 -10.98 -13.42 18.70
N VAL A 164 -11.33 -12.68 17.66
CA VAL A 164 -12.16 -11.47 17.71
C VAL A 164 -13.47 -11.67 16.93
N ALA A 165 -13.46 -12.59 15.96
CA ALA A 165 -14.58 -12.97 15.12
C ALA A 165 -15.56 -13.96 15.77
#